data_AF-A0A2I4ESK3-F1
#
_entry.id   AF-A0A2I4ESK3-F1
#
_cell.length_a   1.000
_cell.length_b   1.000
_cell.length_c   1.000
_cell.angle_alpha   90.00
_cell.angle_beta   90.00
_cell.angle_gamma   90.00
#
_symmetry.space_group_name_H-M   'P 1'
#
loop_
_entity.id
_entity.type
_entity.pdbx_description
1 polymer ?
#
loop_
_entity_poly.entity_id
_entity_poly.type
_entity_poly.pdbx_seq_one_letter_code
_entity_poly.pdbx_strand_id
1 'polypeptide(L)'
;MVETANHHQPASAPPPPALPLGAARGPTWPPAEQLQQLQYCIHSNPSWPEACLLAFQHYIVMLGTTVLIATTLVPRMGGDHGDKARVIQTILFMAGLNTLLQTLLGTRLPTVMGASFAFLLPVLAIINDLGDENFTTGHERFVHTMRTIQGSMIVSSFVNIILGYSKAWGNLTRLFSPIVLVPVVCVVGLGLFMRGFPVLANCVEIGLPMLILLVVAQQYLKRIIPKGHIILERFALLFCIGIIWAFAAILTVAGAYNNVPEQTKMSCRTDHSFLIQSAPWIKFPYPFQWGTPIFRASHVFGMIGAALVTSAESTGTFFAAARLSGATPPPAHVLSRSIGLQGVGMLLEGIFGAAVGTTASVENVGLLGLTHIGSRRVVQISTAFMIFFSIFGKFGALFASIPLSIFAAVYCVLFGIVAAVGISFIQFANNNSLRNLYVLGLSLFLGISIPQYFVTNTDLNNGHGPVRADGQWFNNIVNTLFSSPPAVAMIVGTLLDNTLDWKHTINDRGIPWWVPFQNRNGDVRNDEFYSLPLRINEYIPTRFL
;
A
#
# COMPACT_ATOMS: atom_id res chain seq x y z
N MET A 1 83.10 48.72 1.07
CA MET A 1 83.26 47.40 0.45
C MET A 1 82.05 46.58 0.84
N VAL A 2 81.11 46.51 -0.09
CA VAL A 2 79.86 45.75 0.02
C VAL A 2 80.12 44.47 -0.77
N GLU A 3 80.18 43.34 -0.08
CA GLU A 3 80.39 42.04 -0.72
C GLU A 3 79.14 41.18 -0.54
N THR A 4 78.57 40.85 -1.69
CA THR A 4 77.31 40.18 -1.95
C THR A 4 77.39 38.68 -1.64
N ALA A 5 76.57 38.20 -0.71
CA ALA A 5 76.33 36.77 -0.53
C ALA A 5 75.09 36.35 -1.35
N ASN A 6 75.35 35.54 -2.38
CA ASN A 6 74.35 34.89 -3.22
C ASN A 6 73.48 33.91 -2.40
N HIS A 7 72.21 34.25 -2.19
CA HIS A 7 71.19 33.27 -1.82
C HIS A 7 70.50 32.73 -3.09
N HIS A 8 70.74 31.46 -3.40
CA HIS A 8 69.97 30.71 -4.39
C HIS A 8 68.49 30.66 -3.97
N GLN A 9 67.61 31.20 -4.82
CA GLN A 9 66.17 30.93 -4.74
C GLN A 9 65.91 29.46 -5.14
N PRO A 10 65.15 28.68 -4.37
CA PRO A 10 64.68 27.39 -4.83
C PRO A 10 63.66 27.58 -5.96
N ALA A 11 63.80 26.78 -7.02
CA ALA A 11 62.93 26.79 -8.19
C ALA A 11 61.45 26.68 -7.80
N SER A 12 60.60 27.52 -8.40
CA SER A 12 59.15 27.43 -8.27
C SER A 12 58.67 26.05 -8.71
N ALA A 13 57.94 25.36 -7.84
CA ALA A 13 57.28 24.12 -8.19
C ALA A 13 56.32 24.36 -9.37
N PRO A 14 56.27 23.48 -10.39
CA PRO A 14 55.31 23.60 -11.46
C PRO A 14 53.89 23.57 -10.87
N PRO A 15 52.91 24.30 -11.44
CA PRO A 15 51.54 24.23 -10.99
C PRO A 15 51.06 22.77 -11.05
N PRO A 16 50.22 22.32 -10.10
CA PRO A 16 49.72 20.95 -10.10
C PRO A 16 49.04 20.69 -11.46
N PRO A 17 49.21 19.49 -12.03
CA PRO A 17 48.56 19.16 -13.29
C PRO A 17 47.06 19.41 -13.14
N ALA A 18 46.49 20.19 -14.06
CA ALA A 18 45.05 20.39 -14.11
C ALA A 18 44.40 19.00 -14.17
N LEU A 19 43.56 18.70 -13.17
CA LEU A 19 42.75 17.49 -13.16
C LEU A 19 42.09 17.37 -14.54
N PRO A 20 42.19 16.21 -15.22
CA PRO A 20 41.52 16.04 -16.49
C PRO A 20 40.03 16.33 -16.26
N LEU A 21 39.45 17.22 -17.06
CA LEU A 21 38.03 17.61 -17.04
C LEU A 21 37.05 16.43 -17.27
N GLY A 22 37.54 15.18 -17.31
CA GLY A 22 36.78 13.93 -17.38
C GLY A 22 37.05 12.92 -16.25
N ALA A 23 37.84 13.24 -15.22
CA ALA A 23 38.16 12.31 -14.12
C ALA A 23 37.15 12.30 -12.97
N ALA A 24 36.07 13.09 -13.06
CA ALA A 24 34.93 12.97 -12.16
C ALA A 24 33.85 12.15 -12.84
N ARG A 25 33.47 11.02 -12.22
CA ARG A 25 32.07 10.58 -12.07
C ARG A 25 32.01 9.22 -11.37
N GLY A 26 32.51 9.16 -10.13
CA GLY A 26 31.73 8.42 -9.13
C GLY A 26 30.35 9.08 -9.00
N PRO A 27 29.33 8.38 -8.48
CA PRO A 27 28.03 9.01 -8.26
C PRO A 27 28.23 10.27 -7.40
N THR A 28 27.52 11.36 -7.73
CA THR A 28 27.59 12.62 -6.97
C THR A 28 27.20 12.43 -5.49
N TRP A 29 26.51 11.33 -5.18
CA TRP A 29 26.15 10.88 -3.86
C TRP A 29 26.41 9.38 -3.71
N PRO A 30 27.13 8.92 -2.65
CA PRO A 30 27.21 7.50 -2.38
C PRO A 30 25.81 6.94 -2.03
N PRO A 31 25.46 5.73 -2.49
CA PRO A 31 24.19 5.10 -2.14
C PRO A 31 24.04 5.03 -0.61
N ALA A 32 22.94 5.56 -0.08
CA ALA A 32 22.68 5.58 1.35
C ALA A 32 21.54 4.62 1.66
N GLU A 33 21.74 3.70 2.61
CA GLU A 33 20.75 2.68 2.99
C GLU A 33 19.60 3.25 3.85
N GLN A 34 19.83 4.37 4.53
CA GLN A 34 18.83 5.12 5.29
C GLN A 34 18.63 6.51 4.69
N LEU A 35 17.40 7.02 4.78
CA LEU A 35 17.07 8.39 4.38
C LEU A 35 17.53 9.37 5.47
N GLN A 36 18.21 10.45 5.07
CA GLN A 36 18.86 11.40 6.00
C GLN A 36 17.87 12.16 6.91
N GLN A 37 16.61 12.30 6.51
CA GLN A 37 15.59 13.10 7.22
C GLN A 37 14.65 12.28 8.09
N LEU A 38 14.92 10.98 8.27
CA LEU A 38 14.08 10.09 9.07
C LEU A 38 14.23 10.43 10.56
N GLN A 39 13.14 10.86 11.22
CA GLN A 39 13.18 11.27 12.62
C GLN A 39 13.15 10.07 13.57
N TYR A 40 12.32 9.07 13.25
CA TYR A 40 12.20 7.83 14.02
C TYR A 40 12.37 6.64 13.08
N CYS A 41 13.43 5.86 13.32
CA CYS A 41 13.60 4.54 12.71
C CYS A 41 12.68 3.51 13.35
N ILE A 42 12.62 2.30 12.77
CA ILE A 42 11.72 1.21 13.19
C ILE A 42 11.69 0.88 14.69
N HIS A 43 12.84 0.90 15.37
CA HIS A 43 12.93 0.61 16.82
C HIS A 43 12.88 1.87 17.69
N SER A 44 13.04 3.05 17.10
CA SER A 44 12.91 4.33 17.80
C SER A 44 11.45 4.71 17.92
N ASN A 45 11.04 5.21 19.08
CA ASN A 45 9.63 5.50 19.36
C ASN A 45 9.48 6.94 19.87
N PRO A 46 8.47 7.68 19.36
CA PRO A 46 8.12 8.99 19.91
C PRO A 46 7.53 8.83 21.32
N SER A 47 7.29 9.97 21.99
CA SER A 47 6.62 9.97 23.29
C SER A 47 5.22 9.36 23.18
N TRP A 48 4.68 8.81 24.28
CA TRP A 48 3.36 8.15 24.26
C TRP A 48 2.23 9.01 23.68
N PRO A 49 2.07 10.29 24.06
CA PRO A 49 1.01 11.13 23.49
C PRO A 49 1.17 11.33 21.98
N GLU A 50 2.40 11.59 21.51
CA GLU A 50 2.69 11.72 20.08
C GLU A 50 2.42 10.41 19.34
N ALA A 51 2.86 9.28 19.90
CA ALA A 51 2.63 7.96 19.34
C ALA A 51 1.14 7.67 19.18
N CYS A 52 0.31 8.04 20.16
CA CYS A 52 -1.15 7.89 20.08
C CYS A 52 -1.77 8.74 18.96
N LEU A 53 -1.36 10.00 18.81
CA LEU A 53 -1.87 10.88 17.75
C LEU A 53 -1.43 10.41 16.35
N LEU A 54 -0.19 9.96 16.20
CA LEU A 54 0.34 9.38 14.96
C LEU A 54 -0.36 8.06 14.62
N ALA A 55 -0.62 7.23 15.63
CA ALA A 55 -1.38 5.99 15.46
C ALA A 55 -2.81 6.25 14.97
N PHE A 56 -3.43 7.32 15.48
CA PHE A 56 -4.74 7.76 15.01
C PHE A 56 -4.73 8.21 13.53
N GLN A 57 -3.63 8.78 13.04
CA GLN A 57 -3.47 9.07 11.60
C GLN A 57 -3.47 7.82 10.74
N HIS A 58 -2.69 6.80 11.12
CA HIS A 58 -2.67 5.53 10.41
C HIS A 58 -4.05 4.89 10.33
N TYR A 59 -4.85 5.01 11.39
CA TYR A 59 -6.25 4.61 11.40
C TYR A 59 -7.08 5.41 10.39
N ILE A 60 -7.05 6.75 10.44
CA ILE A 60 -7.85 7.60 9.53
C ILE A 60 -7.48 7.35 8.07
N VAL A 61 -6.20 7.23 7.74
CA VAL A 61 -5.75 7.04 6.36
C VAL A 61 -6.26 5.69 5.80
N MET A 62 -6.21 4.62 6.60
CA MET A 62 -6.73 3.31 6.21
C MET A 62 -8.28 3.27 6.13
N LEU A 63 -8.96 4.07 6.96
CA LEU A 63 -10.42 4.17 6.94
C LEU A 63 -10.94 4.63 5.57
N GLY A 64 -10.26 5.54 4.89
CA GLY A 64 -10.68 6.02 3.56
C GLY A 64 -10.80 4.89 2.53
N THR A 65 -9.82 3.99 2.44
CA THR A 65 -9.81 2.82 1.55
C THR A 65 -10.96 1.88 1.91
N THR A 66 -11.15 1.64 3.21
CA THR A 66 -12.23 0.80 3.73
C THR A 66 -13.61 1.32 3.33
N VAL A 67 -13.85 2.62 3.52
CA VAL A 67 -15.12 3.27 3.17
C VAL A 67 -15.33 3.30 1.65
N LEU A 68 -14.26 3.54 0.88
CA LEU A 68 -14.34 3.54 -0.58
C LEU A 68 -14.76 2.16 -1.13
N ILE A 69 -14.16 1.08 -0.62
CA ILE A 69 -14.50 -0.28 -1.03
C ILE A 69 -15.95 -0.62 -0.62
N ALA A 70 -16.33 -0.38 0.63
CA ALA A 70 -17.68 -0.69 1.10
C ALA A 70 -18.77 0.12 0.36
N THR A 71 -18.50 1.40 0.07
CA THR A 71 -19.42 2.26 -0.68
C THR A 71 -19.56 1.81 -2.15
N THR A 72 -18.52 1.22 -2.73
CA THR A 72 -18.57 0.69 -4.11
C THR A 72 -19.31 -0.64 -4.18
N LEU A 73 -19.12 -1.51 -3.19
CA LEU A 73 -19.56 -2.90 -3.23
C LEU A 73 -20.96 -3.12 -2.65
N VAL A 74 -21.23 -2.61 -1.45
CA VAL A 74 -22.45 -2.99 -0.69
C VAL A 74 -23.75 -2.61 -1.40
N PRO A 75 -23.89 -1.40 -1.99
CA PRO A 75 -25.11 -1.06 -2.73
C PRO A 75 -25.34 -1.97 -3.94
N ARG A 76 -24.27 -2.39 -4.63
CA ARG A 76 -24.38 -3.28 -5.80
C ARG A 76 -24.79 -4.71 -5.44
N MET A 77 -24.50 -5.12 -4.22
CA MET A 77 -24.97 -6.39 -3.67
C MET A 77 -26.45 -6.35 -3.24
N GLY A 78 -27.08 -5.16 -3.20
CA GLY A 78 -28.43 -4.96 -2.66
C GLY A 78 -28.48 -4.62 -1.17
N GLY A 79 -27.34 -4.34 -0.54
CA GLY A 79 -27.25 -4.02 0.88
C GLY A 79 -27.60 -2.56 1.20
N ASP A 80 -28.15 -2.34 2.38
CA ASP A 80 -28.57 -1.01 2.85
C ASP A 80 -27.43 -0.21 3.54
N HIS A 81 -27.75 0.95 4.11
CA HIS A 81 -26.77 1.77 4.84
C HIS A 81 -26.29 1.11 6.15
N GLY A 82 -27.11 0.28 6.78
CA GLY A 82 -26.74 -0.51 7.95
C GLY A 82 -25.76 -1.63 7.58
N ASP A 83 -26.02 -2.35 6.49
CA ASP A 83 -25.13 -3.33 5.87
C ASP A 83 -23.78 -2.70 5.53
N LYS A 84 -23.79 -1.51 4.92
CA LYS A 84 -22.58 -0.75 4.61
C LYS A 84 -21.77 -0.45 5.86
N ALA A 85 -22.41 0.03 6.93
CA ALA A 85 -21.74 0.26 8.21
C ALA A 85 -21.18 -1.04 8.82
N ARG A 86 -21.94 -2.14 8.76
CA ARG A 86 -21.53 -3.46 9.25
C ARG A 86 -20.31 -4.02 8.52
N VAL A 87 -20.23 -3.81 7.20
CA VAL A 87 -19.09 -4.22 6.37
C VAL A 87 -17.86 -3.35 6.69
N ILE A 88 -18.01 -2.02 6.81
CA ILE A 88 -16.92 -1.11 7.20
C ILE A 88 -16.31 -1.54 8.55
N GLN A 89 -17.16 -1.82 9.54
CA GLN A 89 -16.72 -2.30 10.86
C GLN A 89 -15.93 -3.61 10.76
N THR A 90 -16.41 -4.56 9.95
CA THR A 90 -15.77 -5.87 9.81
C THR A 90 -14.41 -5.76 9.13
N ILE A 91 -14.31 -4.97 8.05
CA ILE A 91 -13.05 -4.69 7.36
C ILE A 91 -12.06 -4.03 8.34
N LEU A 92 -12.51 -3.03 9.09
CA LEU A 92 -11.66 -2.31 10.03
C LEU A 92 -11.15 -3.20 11.17
N PHE A 93 -12.01 -4.06 11.71
CA PHE A 93 -11.64 -5.04 12.73
C PHE A 93 -10.57 -6.01 12.21
N MET A 94 -10.79 -6.56 11.02
CA MET A 94 -9.86 -7.50 10.39
C MET A 94 -8.55 -6.83 9.99
N ALA A 95 -8.58 -5.59 9.51
CA ALA A 95 -7.39 -4.79 9.23
C ALA A 95 -6.54 -4.57 10.50
N GLY A 96 -7.17 -4.31 11.65
CA GLY A 96 -6.49 -4.22 12.95
C GLY A 96 -5.82 -5.55 13.34
N LEU A 97 -6.53 -6.67 13.22
CA LEU A 97 -6.01 -8.00 13.53
C LEU A 97 -4.84 -8.39 12.59
N ASN A 98 -5.03 -8.21 11.28
CA ASN A 98 -4.03 -8.53 10.26
C ASN A 98 -2.79 -7.63 10.39
N THR A 99 -2.96 -6.35 10.72
CA THR A 99 -1.83 -5.45 11.01
C THR A 99 -1.05 -5.92 12.23
N LEU A 100 -1.74 -6.36 13.29
CA LEU A 100 -1.08 -6.88 14.49
C LEU A 100 -0.30 -8.16 14.18
N LEU A 101 -0.91 -9.10 13.46
CA LEU A 101 -0.24 -10.31 12.99
C LEU A 101 1.01 -9.97 12.16
N GLN A 102 0.88 -9.06 11.20
CA GLN A 102 1.97 -8.70 10.29
C GLN A 102 3.13 -7.98 10.99
N THR A 103 2.83 -7.07 11.92
CA THR A 103 3.83 -6.31 12.68
C THR A 103 4.49 -7.12 13.80
N LEU A 104 3.86 -8.19 14.29
CA LEU A 104 4.43 -9.07 15.31
C LEU A 104 5.18 -10.27 14.71
N LEU A 105 4.52 -11.01 13.82
CA LEU A 105 4.97 -12.30 13.31
C LEU A 105 5.34 -12.29 11.83
N GLY A 106 4.74 -11.39 11.04
CA GLY A 106 4.99 -11.29 9.60
C GLY A 106 6.32 -10.62 9.27
N THR A 107 6.25 -9.46 8.62
CA THR A 107 7.40 -8.65 8.21
C THR A 107 8.04 -7.94 9.39
N ARG A 108 7.30 -7.69 10.48
CA ARG A 108 7.73 -6.77 11.56
C ARG A 108 8.06 -5.35 11.12
N LEU A 109 7.73 -4.98 9.89
CA LEU A 109 7.81 -3.61 9.40
C LEU A 109 6.61 -2.80 9.93
N PRO A 110 6.71 -1.46 9.97
CA PRO A 110 5.59 -0.58 10.31
C PRO A 110 4.55 -0.53 9.16
N THR A 111 3.93 -1.66 8.85
CA THR A 111 3.00 -1.80 7.72
C THR A 111 1.60 -2.11 8.21
N VAL A 112 0.65 -1.24 7.87
CA VAL A 112 -0.77 -1.51 8.08
C VAL A 112 -1.26 -2.45 6.99
N MET A 113 -1.98 -3.50 7.39
CA MET A 113 -2.71 -4.39 6.51
C MET A 113 -4.14 -3.87 6.38
N GLY A 114 -4.64 -3.74 5.16
CA GLY A 114 -5.97 -3.21 4.87
C GLY A 114 -6.64 -3.95 3.72
N ALA A 115 -7.87 -3.55 3.42
CA ALA A 115 -8.63 -4.11 2.32
C ALA A 115 -7.97 -3.82 0.96
N SER A 116 -7.90 -4.82 0.08
CA SER A 116 -7.30 -4.68 -1.25
C SER A 116 -8.32 -4.45 -2.36
N PHE A 117 -8.00 -3.52 -3.27
CA PHE A 117 -8.75 -3.32 -4.51
C PHE A 117 -8.62 -4.48 -5.51
N ALA A 118 -7.64 -5.36 -5.35
CA ALA A 118 -7.48 -6.55 -6.20
C ALA A 118 -8.73 -7.46 -6.16
N PHE A 119 -9.44 -7.48 -5.04
CA PHE A 119 -10.66 -8.26 -4.87
C PHE A 119 -11.90 -7.62 -5.49
N LEU A 120 -11.82 -6.35 -5.93
CA LEU A 120 -12.98 -5.66 -6.47
C LEU A 120 -13.52 -6.34 -7.74
N LEU A 121 -12.63 -6.72 -8.66
CA LEU A 121 -13.04 -7.37 -9.92
C LEU A 121 -13.67 -8.75 -9.68
N PRO A 122 -13.05 -9.69 -8.93
CA PRO A 122 -13.70 -10.95 -8.59
C PRO A 122 -15.02 -10.80 -7.84
N VAL A 123 -15.12 -9.84 -6.91
CA VAL A 123 -16.36 -9.60 -6.17
C VAL A 123 -17.45 -9.06 -7.10
N LEU A 124 -17.14 -8.14 -8.01
CA LEU A 124 -18.10 -7.65 -9.00
C LEU A 124 -18.56 -8.77 -9.94
N ALA A 125 -17.67 -9.68 -10.34
CA ALA A 125 -18.05 -10.85 -11.12
C ALA A 125 -19.03 -11.75 -10.37
N ILE A 126 -18.85 -11.96 -9.05
CA ILE A 126 -19.82 -12.68 -8.21
C ILE A 126 -21.16 -11.94 -8.13
N ILE A 127 -21.14 -10.62 -7.92
CA ILE A 127 -22.35 -9.80 -7.83
C ILE A 127 -23.19 -9.89 -9.12
N ASN A 128 -22.52 -9.87 -10.27
CA ASN A 128 -23.17 -9.91 -11.58
C ASN A 128 -23.72 -11.31 -11.89
N ASP A 129 -22.97 -12.38 -11.60
CA ASP A 129 -23.45 -13.77 -11.74
C ASP A 129 -24.70 -14.04 -10.89
N LEU A 130 -24.72 -13.51 -9.65
CA LEU A 130 -25.89 -13.57 -8.78
C LEU A 130 -26.97 -12.54 -9.15
N GLY A 131 -26.70 -11.61 -10.06
CA GLY A 131 -27.71 -10.63 -10.51
C GLY A 131 -28.82 -11.25 -11.33
N ASP A 132 -28.53 -12.37 -12.00
CA ASP A 132 -29.47 -13.11 -12.84
C ASP A 132 -30.32 -14.12 -12.04
N GLU A 133 -30.02 -14.33 -10.76
CA GLU A 133 -30.80 -15.19 -9.86
C GLU A 133 -32.03 -14.43 -9.29
N ASN A 134 -33.17 -15.13 -9.17
CA ASN A 134 -34.40 -14.56 -8.63
C ASN A 134 -34.37 -14.45 -7.09
N PHE A 135 -33.97 -13.29 -6.58
CA PHE A 135 -34.08 -12.94 -5.15
C PHE A 135 -35.36 -12.17 -4.84
N THR A 136 -35.96 -12.43 -3.68
CA THR A 136 -37.20 -11.75 -3.28
C THR A 136 -36.94 -10.33 -2.74
N THR A 137 -35.77 -10.11 -2.14
CA THR A 137 -35.36 -8.82 -1.58
C THR A 137 -33.89 -8.52 -1.85
N GLY A 138 -33.53 -7.23 -1.89
CA GLY A 138 -32.13 -6.80 -2.02
C GLY A 138 -31.25 -7.27 -0.86
N HIS A 139 -31.79 -7.30 0.36
CA HIS A 139 -31.05 -7.79 1.52
C HIS A 139 -30.73 -9.29 1.44
N GLU A 140 -31.66 -10.10 0.92
CA GLU A 140 -31.41 -11.53 0.66
C GLU A 140 -30.27 -11.72 -0.33
N ARG A 141 -30.28 -10.97 -1.45
CA ARG A 141 -29.19 -10.96 -2.43
C ARG A 141 -27.86 -10.56 -1.78
N PHE A 142 -27.86 -9.55 -0.93
CA PHE A 142 -26.67 -9.08 -0.23
C PHE A 142 -26.07 -10.17 0.66
N VAL A 143 -26.90 -10.80 1.51
CA VAL A 143 -26.46 -11.87 2.42
C VAL A 143 -25.95 -13.07 1.63
N HIS A 144 -26.66 -13.48 0.56
CA HIS A 144 -26.24 -14.58 -0.30
C HIS A 144 -24.89 -14.29 -0.99
N THR A 145 -24.71 -13.06 -1.48
CA THR A 145 -23.45 -12.60 -2.09
C THR A 145 -22.31 -12.61 -1.08
N MET A 146 -22.52 -12.09 0.12
CA MET A 146 -21.53 -12.10 1.20
C MET A 146 -21.09 -13.52 1.57
N ARG A 147 -22.04 -14.46 1.70
CA ARG A 147 -21.74 -15.87 1.98
C ARG A 147 -20.94 -16.54 0.86
N THR A 148 -21.22 -16.17 -0.39
CA THR A 148 -20.50 -16.67 -1.58
C THR A 148 -19.06 -16.14 -1.63
N ILE A 149 -18.87 -14.86 -1.32
CA ILE A 149 -17.56 -14.24 -1.17
C ILE A 149 -16.77 -14.90 -0.03
N GLN A 150 -17.41 -15.13 1.12
CA GLN A 150 -16.78 -15.81 2.26
C GLN A 150 -16.24 -17.19 1.88
N GLY A 151 -17.05 -18.05 1.28
CA GLY A 151 -16.61 -19.39 0.89
C GLY A 151 -15.50 -19.34 -0.15
N SER A 152 -15.62 -18.44 -1.14
CA SER A 152 -14.60 -18.26 -2.18
C SER A 152 -13.27 -17.77 -1.63
N MET A 153 -13.30 -16.84 -0.66
CA MET A 153 -12.11 -16.27 -0.02
C MET A 153 -11.43 -17.25 0.94
N ILE A 154 -12.20 -18.06 1.69
CA ILE A 154 -11.67 -19.13 2.54
C ILE A 154 -10.81 -20.07 1.70
N VAL A 155 -11.31 -20.53 0.55
CA VAL A 155 -10.57 -21.44 -0.31
C VAL A 155 -9.37 -20.75 -0.98
N SER A 156 -9.55 -19.54 -1.51
CA SER A 156 -8.44 -18.83 -2.16
C SER A 156 -7.31 -18.45 -1.21
N SER A 157 -7.60 -18.23 0.08
CA SER A 157 -6.61 -17.91 1.11
C SER A 157 -5.51 -18.98 1.23
N PHE A 158 -5.87 -20.26 1.02
CA PHE A 158 -4.91 -21.37 1.04
C PHE A 158 -3.82 -21.23 -0.02
N VAL A 159 -4.09 -20.54 -1.13
CA VAL A 159 -3.07 -20.26 -2.15
C VAL A 159 -1.94 -19.42 -1.55
N ASN A 160 -2.25 -18.32 -0.87
CA ASN A 160 -1.22 -17.47 -0.24
C ASN A 160 -0.54 -18.17 0.94
N ILE A 161 -1.28 -18.97 1.73
CA ILE A 161 -0.72 -19.79 2.81
C ILE A 161 0.32 -20.77 2.23
N ILE A 162 -0.05 -21.53 1.20
CA ILE A 162 0.83 -22.51 0.56
C ILE A 162 2.00 -21.80 -0.11
N LEU A 163 1.76 -20.78 -0.89
CA LEU A 163 2.78 -20.03 -1.64
C LEU A 163 3.81 -19.35 -0.71
N GLY A 164 3.36 -18.82 0.43
CA GLY A 164 4.23 -18.25 1.44
C GLY A 164 5.01 -19.29 2.25
N TYR A 165 4.33 -20.29 2.82
CA TYR A 165 4.99 -21.26 3.71
C TYR A 165 5.78 -22.36 2.95
N SER A 166 5.49 -22.60 1.68
CA SER A 166 6.30 -23.50 0.83
C SER A 166 7.64 -22.91 0.40
N LYS A 167 7.91 -21.63 0.71
CA LYS A 167 9.06 -20.85 0.22
C LYS A 167 9.02 -20.51 -1.27
N ALA A 168 7.96 -20.86 -1.99
CA ALA A 168 7.83 -20.54 -3.41
C ALA A 168 7.98 -19.03 -3.65
N TRP A 169 7.31 -18.22 -2.82
CA TRP A 169 7.42 -16.76 -2.93
C TRP A 169 8.81 -16.24 -2.56
N GLY A 170 9.41 -16.74 -1.47
CA GLY A 170 10.78 -16.40 -1.11
C GLY A 170 11.77 -16.70 -2.26
N ASN A 171 11.63 -17.85 -2.92
CA ASN A 171 12.46 -18.21 -4.07
C ASN A 171 12.24 -17.28 -5.28
N LEU A 172 11.00 -16.87 -5.56
CA LEU A 172 10.70 -15.87 -6.58
C LEU A 172 11.39 -14.53 -6.28
N THR A 173 11.29 -14.05 -5.04
CA THR A 173 11.89 -12.76 -4.64
C THR A 173 13.42 -12.74 -4.70
N ARG A 174 14.09 -13.92 -4.70
CA ARG A 174 15.54 -14.01 -4.92
C ARG A 174 15.96 -13.63 -6.34
N LEU A 175 15.04 -13.68 -7.31
CA LEU A 175 15.27 -13.23 -8.68
C LEU A 175 15.24 -11.70 -8.83
N PHE A 176 14.85 -10.98 -7.77
CA PHE A 176 14.77 -9.53 -7.82
C PHE A 176 16.14 -8.90 -7.65
N SER A 177 16.44 -7.94 -8.52
CA SER A 177 17.54 -6.99 -8.37
C SER A 177 16.97 -5.61 -8.00
N PRO A 178 17.82 -4.67 -7.55
CA PRO A 178 17.42 -3.27 -7.43
C PRO A 178 16.72 -2.71 -8.68
N ILE A 179 17.13 -3.10 -9.89
CA ILE A 179 16.52 -2.65 -11.16
C ILE A 179 15.09 -3.15 -11.32
N VAL A 180 14.76 -4.36 -10.85
CA VAL A 180 13.38 -4.90 -10.86
C VAL A 180 12.52 -4.19 -9.82
N LEU A 181 13.09 -3.85 -8.67
CA LEU A 181 12.35 -3.21 -7.58
C LEU A 181 11.92 -1.78 -7.89
N VAL A 182 12.71 -1.04 -8.67
CA VAL A 182 12.35 0.33 -9.07
C VAL A 182 10.96 0.39 -9.71
N PRO A 183 10.68 -0.27 -10.85
CA PRO A 183 9.36 -0.24 -11.47
C PRO A 183 8.29 -0.88 -10.57
N VAL A 184 8.57 -1.99 -9.90
CA VAL A 184 7.59 -2.68 -9.03
C VAL A 184 7.09 -1.76 -7.92
N VAL A 185 7.99 -1.15 -7.14
CA VAL A 185 7.61 -0.26 -6.04
C VAL A 185 7.01 1.05 -6.58
N CYS A 186 7.49 1.54 -7.72
CA CYS A 186 6.95 2.74 -8.35
C CYS A 186 5.47 2.56 -8.74
N VAL A 187 5.13 1.44 -9.39
CA VAL A 187 3.74 1.18 -9.80
C VAL A 187 2.83 0.69 -8.68
N VAL A 188 3.36 0.29 -7.52
CA VAL A 188 2.53 0.11 -6.31
C VAL A 188 1.87 1.43 -5.91
N GLY A 189 2.61 2.54 -5.97
CA GLY A 189 2.06 3.89 -5.77
C GLY A 189 1.30 4.39 -6.99
N LEU A 190 1.98 4.51 -8.14
CA LEU A 190 1.41 5.09 -9.35
C LEU A 190 0.21 4.30 -9.87
N GLY A 191 0.19 2.98 -9.71
CA GLY A 191 -0.88 2.11 -10.21
C GLY A 191 -2.26 2.38 -9.60
N LEU A 192 -2.32 3.10 -8.47
CA LEU A 192 -3.55 3.50 -7.82
C LEU A 192 -4.02 4.91 -8.23
N PHE A 193 -3.46 5.49 -9.30
CA PHE A 193 -3.79 6.86 -9.75
C PHE A 193 -5.29 7.10 -9.98
N MET A 194 -6.03 6.09 -10.45
CA MET A 194 -7.49 6.17 -10.63
C MET A 194 -8.26 6.37 -9.31
N ARG A 195 -7.64 6.07 -8.17
CA ARG A 195 -8.20 6.26 -6.82
C ARG A 195 -7.81 7.60 -6.17
N GLY A 196 -6.90 8.34 -6.79
CA GLY A 196 -6.51 9.68 -6.38
C GLY A 196 -7.38 10.73 -7.07
N PHE A 197 -6.82 11.42 -8.06
CA PHE A 197 -7.43 12.61 -8.65
C PHE A 197 -8.84 12.38 -9.24
N PRO A 198 -9.15 11.26 -9.91
CA PRO A 198 -10.51 11.04 -10.41
C PRO A 198 -11.58 10.96 -9.31
N VAL A 199 -11.27 10.34 -8.16
CA VAL A 199 -12.20 10.28 -7.02
C VAL A 199 -12.28 11.62 -6.29
N LEU A 200 -11.15 12.34 -6.21
CA LEU A 200 -11.10 13.72 -5.73
C LEU A 200 -12.06 14.60 -6.57
N ALA A 201 -11.99 14.50 -7.89
CA ALA A 201 -12.76 15.31 -8.84
C ALA A 201 -14.28 15.07 -8.77
N ASN A 202 -14.75 14.00 -8.13
CA ASN A 202 -16.19 13.84 -7.84
C ASN A 202 -16.74 14.96 -6.94
N CYS A 203 -15.87 15.62 -6.17
CA CYS A 203 -16.19 16.84 -5.44
C CYS A 203 -14.97 17.77 -5.40
N VAL A 204 -14.76 18.50 -6.48
CA VAL A 204 -13.57 19.35 -6.66
C VAL A 204 -13.51 20.48 -5.62
N GLU A 205 -14.67 20.98 -5.16
CA GLU A 205 -14.79 22.08 -4.22
C GLU A 205 -14.24 21.75 -2.83
N ILE A 206 -14.21 20.47 -2.46
CA ILE A 206 -13.66 19.99 -1.18
C ILE A 206 -12.31 19.30 -1.41
N GLY A 207 -12.21 18.48 -2.46
CA GLY A 207 -11.03 17.70 -2.76
C GLY A 207 -9.82 18.56 -3.18
N LEU A 208 -10.01 19.58 -4.02
CA LEU A 208 -8.91 20.42 -4.49
C LEU A 208 -8.33 21.29 -3.36
N PRO A 209 -9.15 21.96 -2.51
CA PRO A 209 -8.63 22.63 -1.32
C PRO A 209 -7.88 21.71 -0.37
N MET A 210 -8.32 20.45 -0.19
CA MET A 210 -7.58 19.48 0.62
C MET A 210 -6.19 19.20 0.05
N LEU A 211 -6.09 18.97 -1.26
CA LEU A 211 -4.80 18.69 -1.91
C LEU A 211 -3.86 19.89 -1.79
N ILE A 212 -4.35 21.09 -2.11
CA ILE A 212 -3.57 22.34 -2.03
C ILE A 212 -3.14 22.59 -0.59
N LEU A 213 -4.06 22.52 0.38
CA LEU A 213 -3.77 22.77 1.79
C LEU A 213 -2.73 21.78 2.32
N LEU A 214 -2.83 20.49 1.97
CA LEU A 214 -1.87 19.49 2.40
C LEU A 214 -0.47 19.76 1.84
N VAL A 215 -0.35 20.10 0.55
CA VAL A 215 0.94 20.43 -0.08
C VAL A 215 1.52 21.72 0.53
N VAL A 216 0.70 22.75 0.73
CA VAL A 216 1.12 24.02 1.33
C VAL A 216 1.57 23.82 2.79
N ALA A 217 0.80 23.09 3.58
CA ALA A 217 1.11 22.77 4.97
C ALA A 217 2.42 21.99 5.10
N GLN A 218 2.69 21.06 4.18
CA GLN A 218 3.87 20.20 4.23
C GLN A 218 5.14 20.87 3.70
N GLN A 219 5.05 21.63 2.61
CA GLN A 219 6.23 22.18 1.94
C GLN A 219 6.55 23.63 2.31
N TYR A 220 5.52 24.46 2.47
CA TYR A 220 5.69 25.92 2.59
C TYR A 220 5.56 26.41 4.02
N LEU A 221 4.70 25.78 4.83
CA LEU A 221 4.45 26.23 6.20
C LEU A 221 5.67 26.04 7.12
N LYS A 222 6.58 25.11 6.79
CA LYS A 222 7.89 24.94 7.45
C LYS A 222 8.73 26.22 7.44
N ARG A 223 8.62 27.03 6.37
CA ARG A 223 9.37 28.30 6.23
C ARG A 223 8.70 29.45 6.98
N ILE A 224 7.37 29.42 7.11
CA ILE A 224 6.59 30.50 7.69
C ILE A 224 6.54 30.40 9.23
N ILE A 225 6.46 29.19 9.78
CA ILE A 225 6.34 28.94 11.23
C ILE A 225 7.52 28.08 11.73
N PRO A 226 8.73 28.65 11.86
CA PRO A 226 9.93 27.88 12.21
C PRO A 226 9.83 27.19 13.58
N LYS A 227 9.10 27.77 14.54
CA LYS A 227 8.91 27.19 15.89
C LYS A 227 7.92 26.01 15.92
N GLY A 228 7.05 25.87 14.92
CA GLY A 228 5.99 24.85 14.87
C GLY A 228 6.21 23.79 13.78
N HIS A 229 7.29 23.87 13.01
CA HIS A 229 7.50 23.03 11.83
C HIS A 229 7.50 21.53 12.13
N ILE A 230 8.07 21.10 13.26
CA ILE A 230 8.11 19.68 13.68
C ILE A 230 6.70 19.15 13.93
N ILE A 231 5.85 19.93 14.60
CA ILE A 231 4.46 19.54 14.91
C ILE A 231 3.65 19.51 13.62
N LEU A 232 3.82 20.50 12.75
CA LEU A 232 3.12 20.56 11.47
C LEU A 232 3.56 19.43 10.52
N GLU A 233 4.84 19.10 10.44
CA GLU A 233 5.34 18.00 9.59
C GLU A 233 4.73 16.65 10.02
N ARG A 234 4.67 16.40 11.33
CA ARG A 234 4.09 15.17 11.90
C ARG A 234 2.56 15.12 11.85
N PHE A 235 1.88 16.25 12.03
CA PHE A 235 0.44 16.30 12.26
C PHE A 235 -0.38 17.07 11.22
N ALA A 236 0.24 17.63 10.18
CA ALA A 236 -0.45 18.42 9.16
C ALA A 236 -1.60 17.66 8.51
N LEU A 237 -1.48 16.35 8.30
CA LEU A 237 -2.56 15.56 7.71
C LEU A 237 -3.84 15.61 8.55
N LEU A 238 -3.75 15.46 9.88
CA LEU A 238 -4.93 15.56 10.76
C LEU A 238 -5.53 16.97 10.74
N PHE A 239 -4.68 18.00 10.81
CA PHE A 239 -5.15 19.38 10.77
C PHE A 239 -5.84 19.70 9.44
N CYS A 240 -5.27 19.27 8.31
CA CYS A 240 -5.86 19.48 6.99
C CYS A 240 -7.22 18.77 6.87
N ILE A 241 -7.31 17.50 7.31
CA ILE A 241 -8.58 16.77 7.32
C ILE A 241 -9.60 17.50 8.19
N GLY A 242 -9.23 17.91 9.41
CA GLY A 242 -10.14 18.62 10.31
C GLY A 242 -10.65 19.96 9.75
N ILE A 243 -9.75 20.77 9.17
CA ILE A 243 -10.09 22.06 8.56
C ILE A 243 -11.02 21.88 7.37
N ILE A 244 -10.66 20.98 6.44
CA ILE A 244 -11.45 20.80 5.22
C ILE A 244 -12.77 20.08 5.51
N TRP A 245 -12.81 19.19 6.49
CA TRP A 245 -14.05 18.57 6.91
C TRP A 245 -15.00 19.58 7.56
N ALA A 246 -14.49 20.49 8.38
CA ALA A 246 -15.28 21.62 8.91
C ALA A 246 -15.77 22.54 7.79
N PHE A 247 -14.91 22.86 6.82
CA PHE A 247 -15.28 23.63 5.64
C PHE A 247 -16.39 22.94 4.82
N ALA A 248 -16.29 21.64 4.58
CA ALA A 248 -17.31 20.84 3.91
C ALA A 248 -18.65 20.85 4.67
N ALA A 249 -18.61 20.79 6.00
CA ALA A 249 -19.82 20.91 6.83
C ALA A 249 -20.48 22.28 6.69
N ILE A 250 -19.68 23.37 6.67
CA ILE A 250 -20.19 24.74 6.46
C ILE A 250 -20.85 24.85 5.08
N LEU A 251 -20.22 24.34 4.01
CA LEU A 251 -20.83 24.34 2.66
C LEU A 251 -22.13 23.54 2.60
N THR A 252 -22.19 22.42 3.32
CA THR A 252 -23.40 21.57 3.41
C THR A 252 -24.55 22.34 4.07
N VAL A 253 -24.29 23.00 5.21
CA VAL A 253 -25.30 23.76 5.97
C VAL A 253 -25.69 25.06 5.25
N ALA A 254 -24.75 25.72 4.58
CA ALA A 254 -25.01 26.91 3.78
C ALA A 254 -25.86 26.64 2.53
N GLY A 255 -26.17 25.37 2.24
CA GLY A 255 -27.05 24.97 1.14
C GLY A 255 -26.39 24.97 -0.24
N ALA A 256 -25.04 25.03 -0.30
CA ALA A 256 -24.29 25.05 -1.56
C ALA A 256 -24.62 23.84 -2.47
N TYR A 257 -24.99 22.70 -1.86
CA TYR A 257 -25.30 21.45 -2.55
C TYR A 257 -26.81 21.12 -2.58
N ASN A 258 -27.71 22.07 -2.36
CA ASN A 258 -29.15 21.78 -2.38
C ASN A 258 -29.69 21.59 -3.80
N ASN A 259 -29.17 22.37 -4.76
CA ASN A 259 -29.65 22.43 -6.15
C ASN A 259 -28.74 21.72 -7.17
N VAL A 260 -27.77 20.93 -6.70
CA VAL A 260 -26.83 20.17 -7.57
C VAL A 260 -27.36 18.76 -7.87
N PRO A 261 -26.82 18.06 -8.89
CA PRO A 261 -27.20 16.68 -9.19
C PRO A 261 -27.00 15.73 -8.01
N GLU A 262 -27.79 14.65 -7.96
CA GLU A 262 -27.76 13.68 -6.86
C GLU A 262 -26.38 13.04 -6.64
N GLN A 263 -25.64 12.77 -7.72
CA GLN A 263 -24.29 12.24 -7.64
C GLN A 263 -23.32 13.20 -6.92
N THR A 264 -23.47 14.50 -7.13
CA THR A 264 -22.71 15.54 -6.43
C THR A 264 -23.15 15.63 -4.98
N LYS A 265 -24.45 15.49 -4.69
CA LYS A 265 -24.95 15.43 -3.30
C LYS A 265 -24.35 14.27 -2.52
N MET A 266 -24.34 13.08 -3.11
CA MET A 266 -23.72 11.87 -2.53
C MET A 266 -22.23 12.04 -2.23
N SER A 267 -21.50 12.78 -3.06
CA SER A 267 -20.04 12.89 -2.99
C SER A 267 -19.58 14.07 -2.12
N CYS A 268 -20.28 15.20 -2.19
CA CYS A 268 -19.87 16.45 -1.56
C CYS A 268 -20.51 16.71 -0.19
N ARG A 269 -21.72 16.21 0.05
CA ARG A 269 -22.42 16.52 1.30
C ARG A 269 -21.92 15.66 2.46
N THR A 270 -21.80 16.28 3.62
CA THR A 270 -21.37 15.59 4.86
C THR A 270 -22.49 14.83 5.57
N ASP A 271 -23.76 15.17 5.31
CA ASP A 271 -24.95 14.58 5.93
C ASP A 271 -25.52 13.36 5.17
N HIS A 272 -25.07 13.12 3.95
CA HIS A 272 -25.70 12.14 3.03
C HIS A 272 -25.16 10.70 3.15
N SER A 273 -24.23 10.43 4.07
CA SER A 273 -23.66 9.09 4.23
C SER A 273 -24.63 8.09 4.87
N PHE A 274 -25.60 8.59 5.67
CA PHE A 274 -26.53 7.86 6.55
C PHE A 274 -25.89 6.84 7.50
N LEU A 275 -24.56 6.86 7.61
CA LEU A 275 -23.78 5.90 8.39
C LEU A 275 -23.99 6.11 9.89
N ILE A 276 -23.99 7.36 10.36
CA ILE A 276 -24.14 7.69 11.79
C ILE A 276 -25.51 7.27 12.30
N GLN A 277 -26.58 7.43 11.51
CA GLN A 277 -27.92 7.01 11.90
C GLN A 277 -28.05 5.48 11.92
N SER A 278 -27.52 4.82 10.89
CA SER A 278 -27.69 3.37 10.67
C SER A 278 -26.74 2.50 11.51
N ALA A 279 -25.59 3.01 11.93
CA ALA A 279 -24.59 2.21 12.65
C ALA A 279 -25.06 1.86 14.08
N PRO A 280 -24.87 0.62 14.55
CA PRO A 280 -25.10 0.26 15.95
C PRO A 280 -24.08 0.92 16.88
N TRP A 281 -24.47 1.17 18.14
CA TRP A 281 -23.58 1.74 19.15
C TRP A 281 -22.40 0.82 19.47
N ILE A 282 -22.69 -0.45 19.72
CA ILE A 282 -21.71 -1.49 20.00
C ILE A 282 -22.05 -2.67 19.09
N LYS A 283 -21.09 -3.11 18.30
CA LYS A 283 -21.19 -4.34 17.51
C LYS A 283 -19.83 -5.01 17.48
N PHE A 284 -19.78 -6.26 17.94
CA PHE A 284 -18.59 -7.08 17.79
C PHE A 284 -18.68 -7.88 16.48
N PRO A 285 -17.74 -7.73 15.53
CA PRO A 285 -17.67 -8.63 14.38
C PRO A 285 -17.36 -10.05 14.86
N TYR A 286 -18.13 -11.03 14.40
CA TYR A 286 -17.97 -12.43 14.80
C TYR A 286 -17.88 -13.36 13.57
N PRO A 287 -17.26 -14.54 13.73
CA PRO A 287 -17.20 -15.55 12.67
C PRO A 287 -18.57 -15.90 12.09
N PHE A 288 -18.66 -16.01 10.76
CA PHE A 288 -19.85 -16.40 10.03
C PHE A 288 -21.08 -15.49 10.26
N GLN A 289 -20.87 -14.20 10.52
CA GLN A 289 -21.95 -13.24 10.80
C GLN A 289 -23.00 -13.09 9.69
N TRP A 290 -22.68 -13.50 8.45
CA TRP A 290 -23.62 -13.48 7.32
C TRP A 290 -24.23 -14.86 7.03
N GLY A 291 -23.94 -15.88 7.84
CA GLY A 291 -24.42 -17.26 7.66
C GLY A 291 -23.34 -18.22 7.18
N THR A 292 -23.75 -19.45 6.83
CA THR A 292 -22.83 -20.51 6.39
C THR A 292 -22.20 -20.17 5.03
N PRO A 293 -20.86 -20.28 4.87
CA PRO A 293 -20.20 -19.97 3.61
C PRO A 293 -20.71 -20.83 2.45
N ILE A 294 -20.80 -20.23 1.26
CA ILE A 294 -21.20 -20.91 0.03
C ILE A 294 -19.95 -21.09 -0.83
N PHE A 295 -19.67 -22.33 -1.22
CA PHE A 295 -18.50 -22.69 -2.01
C PHE A 295 -18.93 -22.99 -3.44
N ARG A 296 -18.61 -22.10 -4.39
CA ARG A 296 -18.79 -22.32 -5.83
C ARG A 296 -17.42 -22.22 -6.52
N ALA A 297 -17.04 -23.25 -7.27
CA ALA A 297 -15.71 -23.33 -7.86
C ALA A 297 -15.38 -22.15 -8.79
N SER A 298 -16.35 -21.71 -9.61
CA SER A 298 -16.19 -20.58 -10.55
C SER A 298 -15.71 -19.30 -9.86
N HIS A 299 -16.26 -18.98 -8.70
CA HIS A 299 -15.94 -17.78 -7.91
C HIS A 299 -14.61 -17.89 -7.16
N VAL A 300 -14.26 -19.10 -6.71
CA VAL A 300 -12.97 -19.39 -6.05
C VAL A 300 -11.80 -18.98 -6.95
N PHE A 301 -11.84 -19.33 -8.24
CA PHE A 301 -10.74 -19.04 -9.15
C PHE A 301 -10.48 -17.55 -9.36
N GLY A 302 -11.53 -16.72 -9.45
CA GLY A 302 -11.36 -15.27 -9.48
C GLY A 302 -10.66 -14.74 -8.23
N MET A 303 -11.06 -15.25 -7.06
CA MET A 303 -10.43 -14.90 -5.78
C MET A 303 -8.98 -15.39 -5.67
N ILE A 304 -8.60 -16.47 -6.35
CA ILE A 304 -7.20 -16.92 -6.45
C ILE A 304 -6.35 -15.90 -7.23
N GLY A 305 -6.88 -15.35 -8.32
CA GLY A 305 -6.22 -14.27 -9.07
C GLY A 305 -5.91 -13.06 -8.17
N ALA A 306 -6.90 -12.63 -7.37
CA ALA A 306 -6.72 -11.54 -6.41
C ALA A 306 -5.72 -11.89 -5.29
N ALA A 307 -5.68 -13.14 -4.83
CA ALA A 307 -4.70 -13.60 -3.84
C ALA A 307 -3.25 -13.46 -4.36
N LEU A 308 -3.01 -13.83 -5.63
CA LEU A 308 -1.70 -13.65 -6.28
C LEU A 308 -1.34 -12.18 -6.47
N VAL A 309 -2.30 -11.36 -6.90
CA VAL A 309 -2.11 -9.92 -7.05
C VAL A 309 -1.73 -9.27 -5.72
N THR A 310 -2.47 -9.56 -4.64
CA THR A 310 -2.19 -8.98 -3.32
C THR A 310 -0.85 -9.41 -2.75
N SER A 311 -0.33 -10.57 -3.16
CA SER A 311 1.04 -10.99 -2.84
C SER A 311 2.09 -10.12 -3.54
N ALA A 312 1.88 -9.80 -4.82
CA ALA A 312 2.74 -8.90 -5.58
C ALA A 312 2.72 -7.46 -5.05
N GLU A 313 1.52 -6.93 -4.79
CA GLU A 313 1.31 -5.61 -4.18
C GLU A 313 2.02 -5.50 -2.82
N SER A 314 1.76 -6.45 -1.92
CA SER A 314 2.33 -6.43 -0.58
C SER A 314 3.85 -6.52 -0.60
N THR A 315 4.43 -7.27 -1.53
CA THR A 315 5.88 -7.37 -1.68
C THR A 315 6.51 -6.02 -2.02
N GLY A 316 5.98 -5.28 -3.00
CA GLY A 316 6.47 -3.94 -3.32
C GLY A 316 6.25 -2.95 -2.17
N THR A 317 5.10 -3.02 -1.49
CA THR A 317 4.82 -2.21 -0.30
C THR A 317 5.78 -2.50 0.86
N PHE A 318 6.19 -3.76 1.07
CA PHE A 318 7.19 -4.11 2.09
C PHE A 318 8.57 -3.52 1.79
N PHE A 319 9.01 -3.53 0.52
CA PHE A 319 10.25 -2.85 0.14
C PHE A 319 10.17 -1.33 0.36
N ALA A 320 9.04 -0.70 0.02
CA ALA A 320 8.82 0.71 0.29
C ALA A 320 8.83 1.03 1.79
N ALA A 321 8.16 0.20 2.60
CA ALA A 321 8.09 0.38 4.04
C ALA A 321 9.47 0.21 4.71
N ALA A 322 10.26 -0.77 4.30
CA ALA A 322 11.62 -0.95 4.80
C ALA A 322 12.46 0.30 4.52
N ARG A 323 12.40 0.82 3.29
CA ARG A 323 13.12 2.03 2.88
C ARG A 323 12.69 3.28 3.67
N LEU A 324 11.39 3.47 3.87
CA LEU A 324 10.84 4.61 4.62
C LEU A 324 10.97 4.49 6.15
N SER A 325 11.28 3.30 6.66
CA SER A 325 11.48 3.06 8.10
C SER A 325 12.95 2.92 8.51
N GLY A 326 13.87 3.04 7.55
CA GLY A 326 15.31 2.92 7.77
C GLY A 326 15.79 1.50 8.02
N ALA A 327 14.99 0.49 7.68
CA ALA A 327 15.36 -0.92 7.76
C ALA A 327 16.10 -1.36 6.49
N THR A 328 16.90 -2.43 6.61
CA THR A 328 17.48 -3.11 5.44
C THR A 328 16.39 -3.71 4.56
N PRO A 329 16.65 -3.92 3.26
CA PRO A 329 15.69 -4.62 2.40
C PRO A 329 15.23 -5.96 2.99
N PRO A 330 13.92 -6.27 2.96
CA PRO A 330 13.38 -7.47 3.59
C PRO A 330 13.95 -8.74 2.92
N PRO A 331 14.58 -9.65 3.70
CA PRO A 331 15.08 -10.92 3.17
C PRO A 331 13.96 -11.83 2.64
N ALA A 332 14.34 -12.78 1.77
CA ALA A 332 13.41 -13.71 1.13
C ALA A 332 12.57 -14.52 2.14
N HIS A 333 13.14 -14.94 3.27
CA HIS A 333 12.42 -15.69 4.30
C HIS A 333 11.34 -14.84 5.01
N VAL A 334 11.61 -13.54 5.20
CA VAL A 334 10.68 -12.58 5.79
C VAL A 334 9.50 -12.35 4.85
N LEU A 335 9.78 -12.15 3.56
CA LEU A 335 8.73 -12.01 2.54
C LEU A 335 7.87 -13.26 2.46
N SER A 336 8.49 -14.46 2.45
CA SER A 336 7.76 -15.72 2.37
C SER A 336 6.83 -15.95 3.56
N ARG A 337 7.33 -15.74 4.79
CA ARG A 337 6.50 -15.83 6.01
C ARG A 337 5.38 -14.80 6.03
N SER A 338 5.65 -13.60 5.53
CA SER A 338 4.69 -12.51 5.45
C SER A 338 3.53 -12.81 4.52
N ILE A 339 3.80 -13.35 3.33
CA ILE A 339 2.74 -13.74 2.39
C ILE A 339 1.95 -14.94 2.93
N GLY A 340 2.62 -15.88 3.61
CA GLY A 340 1.95 -16.98 4.30
C GLY A 340 0.97 -16.46 5.37
N LEU A 341 1.41 -15.49 6.17
CA LEU A 341 0.60 -14.86 7.20
C LEU A 341 -0.51 -13.97 6.63
N GLN A 342 -0.27 -13.30 5.50
CA GLN A 342 -1.30 -12.59 4.74
C GLN A 342 -2.39 -13.56 4.28
N GLY A 343 -2.02 -14.77 3.84
CA GLY A 343 -2.98 -15.84 3.55
C GLY A 343 -3.80 -16.25 4.78
N VAL A 344 -3.17 -16.37 5.96
CA VAL A 344 -3.90 -16.61 7.22
C VAL A 344 -4.85 -15.45 7.54
N GLY A 345 -4.43 -14.22 7.30
CA GLY A 345 -5.28 -13.04 7.47
C GLY A 345 -6.49 -13.04 6.54
N MET A 346 -6.30 -13.44 5.28
CA MET A 346 -7.39 -13.64 4.31
C MET A 346 -8.33 -14.77 4.71
N LEU A 347 -7.81 -15.86 5.28
CA LEU A 347 -8.63 -16.95 5.80
C LEU A 347 -9.56 -16.44 6.91
N LEU A 348 -9.02 -15.65 7.83
CA LEU A 348 -9.79 -15.01 8.90
C LEU A 348 -10.80 -14.01 8.34
N GLU A 349 -10.46 -13.24 7.30
CA GLU A 349 -11.39 -12.34 6.61
C GLU A 349 -12.55 -13.07 5.95
N GLY A 350 -12.29 -14.24 5.37
CA GLY A 350 -13.34 -15.12 4.84
C GLY A 350 -14.23 -15.70 5.96
N ILE A 351 -13.66 -16.02 7.12
CA ILE A 351 -14.40 -16.51 8.29
C ILE A 351 -15.29 -15.39 8.87
N PHE A 352 -14.75 -14.20 9.09
CA PHE A 352 -15.49 -13.06 9.65
C PHE A 352 -16.38 -12.35 8.62
N GLY A 353 -16.17 -12.58 7.32
CA GLY A 353 -16.95 -11.98 6.24
C GLY A 353 -16.64 -10.51 5.99
N ALA A 354 -15.37 -10.19 5.72
CA ALA A 354 -14.87 -8.83 5.45
C ALA A 354 -15.11 -8.32 4.02
N ALA A 355 -15.87 -9.05 3.18
CA ALA A 355 -16.16 -8.76 1.76
C ALA A 355 -14.96 -8.77 0.79
N VAL A 356 -13.75 -8.46 1.24
CA VAL A 356 -12.52 -8.46 0.44
C VAL A 356 -11.34 -8.97 1.27
N GLY A 357 -10.30 -9.43 0.59
CA GLY A 357 -9.06 -9.86 1.23
C GLY A 357 -8.08 -8.72 1.51
N THR A 358 -7.04 -9.03 2.29
CA THR A 358 -6.05 -8.08 2.77
C THR A 358 -4.80 -7.93 1.89
N THR A 359 -4.23 -6.71 1.90
CA THR A 359 -2.91 -6.36 1.34
C THR A 359 -2.23 -5.31 2.23
N ALA A 360 -0.92 -5.14 2.08
CA ALA A 360 -0.21 -4.04 2.75
C ALA A 360 -0.63 -2.68 2.17
N SER A 361 -1.09 -1.78 3.04
CA SER A 361 -1.65 -0.48 2.68
C SER A 361 -0.58 0.48 2.16
N VAL A 362 -0.72 0.86 0.89
CA VAL A 362 0.21 1.74 0.17
C VAL A 362 0.14 3.15 0.75
N GLU A 363 -1.06 3.63 1.01
CA GLU A 363 -1.34 4.94 1.61
C GLU A 363 -0.68 5.06 2.98
N ASN A 364 -0.75 4.02 3.83
CA ASN A 364 -0.12 4.07 5.14
C ASN A 364 1.41 4.00 5.08
N VAL A 365 1.98 3.34 4.07
CA VAL A 365 3.44 3.42 3.82
C VAL A 365 3.83 4.80 3.32
N GLY A 366 3.06 5.40 2.43
CA GLY A 366 3.24 6.80 2.03
C GLY A 366 3.18 7.77 3.22
N LEU A 367 2.36 7.47 4.22
CA LEU A 367 2.28 8.26 5.46
C LEU A 367 3.58 8.24 6.26
N LEU A 368 4.33 7.13 6.26
CA LEU A 368 5.66 7.08 6.89
C LEU A 368 6.61 8.10 6.24
N GLY A 369 6.55 8.20 4.90
CA GLY A 369 7.35 9.15 4.12
C GLY A 369 6.85 10.59 4.24
N LEU A 370 5.57 10.82 4.53
CA LEU A 370 5.02 12.15 4.77
C LEU A 370 5.39 12.68 6.18
N THR A 371 5.33 11.80 7.19
CA THR A 371 5.54 12.16 8.60
C THR A 371 6.98 11.98 9.08
N HIS A 372 7.82 11.33 8.27
CA HIS A 372 9.20 10.95 8.61
C HIS A 372 9.30 10.07 9.87
N ILE A 373 8.28 9.26 10.14
CA ILE A 373 8.19 8.39 11.31
C ILE A 373 8.00 6.95 10.84
N GLY A 374 9.05 6.14 10.98
CA GLY A 374 9.07 4.71 10.67
C GLY A 374 8.81 3.80 11.87
N SER A 375 8.31 4.30 13.00
CA SER A 375 8.19 3.54 14.24
C SER A 375 7.16 2.41 14.14
N ARG A 376 7.59 1.17 14.44
CA ARG A 376 6.68 0.00 14.49
C ARG A 376 5.62 0.14 15.59
N ARG A 377 5.99 0.72 16.74
CA ARG A 377 5.08 0.86 17.89
C ARG A 377 3.88 1.73 17.54
N VAL A 378 4.08 2.80 16.78
CA VAL A 378 3.00 3.69 16.33
C VAL A 378 1.97 2.91 15.51
N VAL A 379 2.42 2.09 14.57
CA VAL A 379 1.53 1.23 13.76
C VAL A 379 0.84 0.17 14.63
N GLN A 380 1.51 -0.40 15.63
CA GLN A 380 0.87 -1.32 16.56
C GLN A 380 -0.20 -0.64 17.42
N ILE A 381 0.00 0.59 17.87
CA ILE A 381 -1.03 1.36 18.60
C ILE A 381 -2.21 1.66 17.67
N SER A 382 -1.97 1.84 16.36
CA SER A 382 -3.07 2.10 15.40
C SER A 382 -4.05 0.93 15.30
N THR A 383 -3.61 -0.31 15.54
CA THR A 383 -4.50 -1.48 15.55
C THR A 383 -5.51 -1.41 16.69
N ALA A 384 -5.12 -0.86 17.84
CA ALA A 384 -6.03 -0.64 18.95
C ALA A 384 -7.15 0.34 18.58
N PHE A 385 -6.82 1.42 17.84
CA PHE A 385 -7.84 2.32 17.29
C PHE A 385 -8.75 1.64 16.27
N MET A 386 -8.18 0.84 15.34
CA MET A 386 -8.97 0.08 14.36
C MET A 386 -9.96 -0.86 15.04
N ILE A 387 -9.50 -1.65 16.01
CA ILE A 387 -10.35 -2.55 16.78
C ILE A 387 -11.39 -1.76 17.59
N PHE A 388 -10.98 -0.71 18.29
CA PHE A 388 -11.88 0.13 19.08
C PHE A 388 -13.01 0.73 18.23
N PHE A 389 -12.68 1.44 17.15
CA PHE A 389 -13.69 2.08 16.29
C PHE A 389 -14.52 1.08 15.46
N SER A 390 -14.01 -0.14 15.25
CA SER A 390 -14.82 -1.22 14.65
C SER A 390 -15.92 -1.71 15.60
N ILE A 391 -15.62 -1.79 16.91
CA ILE A 391 -16.55 -2.26 17.94
C ILE A 391 -17.56 -1.15 18.27
N PHE A 392 -17.08 0.08 18.43
CA PHE A 392 -17.92 1.24 18.77
C PHE A 392 -18.39 1.98 17.51
N GLY A 393 -19.41 1.39 16.87
CA GLY A 393 -19.85 1.73 15.51
C GLY A 393 -20.24 3.18 15.26
N LYS A 394 -20.84 3.87 16.24
CA LYS A 394 -21.19 5.30 16.07
C LYS A 394 -19.94 6.18 15.94
N PHE A 395 -18.88 5.90 16.71
CA PHE A 395 -17.62 6.64 16.59
C PHE A 395 -16.89 6.29 15.29
N GLY A 396 -16.89 5.01 14.89
CA GLY A 396 -16.37 4.61 13.57
C GLY A 396 -17.14 5.28 12.42
N ALA A 397 -18.47 5.32 12.52
CA ALA A 397 -19.35 5.95 11.54
C ALA A 397 -19.16 7.46 11.41
N LEU A 398 -18.81 8.14 12.51
CA LEU A 398 -18.47 9.57 12.51
C LEU A 398 -17.24 9.85 11.63
N PHE A 399 -16.18 9.06 11.73
CA PHE A 399 -15.01 9.25 10.86
C PHE A 399 -15.23 8.69 9.45
N ALA A 400 -16.08 7.66 9.31
CA ALA A 400 -16.44 7.09 8.02
C ALA A 400 -17.37 8.00 7.20
N SER A 401 -17.97 9.04 7.80
CA SER A 401 -18.77 10.04 7.09
C SER A 401 -17.93 11.17 6.46
N ILE A 402 -16.60 11.17 6.68
CA ILE A 402 -15.70 12.10 5.99
C ILE A 402 -15.83 11.88 4.47
N PRO A 403 -16.09 12.94 3.68
CA PRO A 403 -16.23 12.83 2.23
C PRO A 403 -15.05 12.12 1.57
N LEU A 404 -15.34 11.17 0.67
CA LEU A 404 -14.32 10.36 -0.03
C LEU A 404 -13.32 11.21 -0.82
N SER A 405 -13.73 12.38 -1.32
CA SER A 405 -12.86 13.31 -2.04
C SER A 405 -11.72 13.86 -1.16
N ILE A 406 -11.90 13.95 0.17
CA ILE A 406 -10.82 14.34 1.10
C ILE A 406 -9.76 13.24 1.17
N PHE A 407 -10.18 11.97 1.32
CA PHE A 407 -9.25 10.83 1.33
C PHE A 407 -8.53 10.69 -0.01
N ALA A 408 -9.25 10.84 -1.12
CA ALA A 408 -8.66 10.80 -2.45
C ALA A 408 -7.58 11.88 -2.67
N ALA A 409 -7.79 13.09 -2.13
CA ALA A 409 -6.78 14.16 -2.14
C ALA A 409 -5.53 13.81 -1.33
N VAL A 410 -5.71 13.19 -0.15
CA VAL A 410 -4.60 12.66 0.64
C VAL A 410 -3.83 11.61 -0.15
N TYR A 411 -4.53 10.68 -0.81
CA TYR A 411 -3.91 9.60 -1.58
C TYR A 411 -3.08 10.09 -2.76
N CYS A 412 -3.45 11.19 -3.42
CA CYS A 412 -2.61 11.82 -4.44
C CYS A 412 -1.18 12.13 -3.93
N VAL A 413 -1.05 12.58 -2.69
CA VAL A 413 0.26 12.88 -2.07
C VAL A 413 0.94 11.58 -1.62
N LEU A 414 0.22 10.72 -0.90
CA LEU A 414 0.80 9.50 -0.31
C LEU A 414 1.28 8.51 -1.37
N PHE A 415 0.50 8.28 -2.43
CA PHE A 415 0.90 7.40 -3.54
C PHE A 415 2.09 7.97 -4.32
N GLY A 416 2.15 9.29 -4.49
CA GLY A 416 3.30 9.97 -5.10
C GLY A 416 4.60 9.78 -4.31
N ILE A 417 4.52 9.83 -2.97
CA ILE A 417 5.67 9.56 -2.09
C ILE A 417 6.16 8.11 -2.25
N VAL A 418 5.25 7.12 -2.26
CA VAL A 418 5.63 5.72 -2.48
C VAL A 418 6.26 5.51 -3.86
N ALA A 419 5.72 6.17 -4.89
CA ALA A 419 6.31 6.13 -6.23
C ALA A 419 7.77 6.64 -6.23
N ALA A 420 8.02 7.78 -5.56
CA ALA A 420 9.36 8.34 -5.41
C ALA A 420 10.31 7.41 -4.64
N VAL A 421 9.82 6.69 -3.64
CA VAL A 421 10.59 5.66 -2.92
C VAL A 421 11.02 4.54 -3.87
N GLY A 422 10.14 4.12 -4.78
CA GLY A 422 10.49 3.17 -5.84
C GLY A 422 11.64 3.67 -6.71
N ILE A 423 11.56 4.91 -7.18
CA ILE A 423 12.64 5.56 -7.94
C ILE A 423 13.93 5.58 -7.14
N SER A 424 13.89 5.78 -5.82
CA SER A 424 15.10 5.84 -4.99
C SER A 424 15.95 4.56 -5.02
N PHE A 425 15.38 3.38 -5.33
CA PHE A 425 16.16 2.14 -5.44
C PHE A 425 17.15 2.14 -6.61
N ILE A 426 17.00 3.06 -7.57
CA ILE A 426 17.90 3.23 -8.71
C ILE A 426 19.33 3.57 -8.26
N GLN A 427 19.51 4.10 -7.05
CA GLN A 427 20.84 4.42 -6.51
C GLN A 427 21.72 3.19 -6.27
N PHE A 428 21.12 2.00 -6.15
CA PHE A 428 21.85 0.77 -5.85
C PHE A 428 22.33 0.03 -7.10
N ALA A 429 22.11 0.59 -8.29
CA ALA A 429 22.49 0.01 -9.57
C ALA A 429 23.19 1.03 -10.48
N ASN A 430 23.78 0.56 -11.57
CA ASN A 430 24.48 1.42 -12.53
C ASN A 430 23.47 2.09 -13.49
N ASN A 431 23.33 3.40 -13.35
CA ASN A 431 22.37 4.20 -14.12
C ASN A 431 22.87 4.64 -15.49
N ASN A 432 24.16 4.40 -15.79
CA ASN A 432 24.74 4.64 -17.10
C ASN A 432 24.62 3.43 -18.04
N SER A 433 24.05 2.31 -17.57
CA SER A 433 23.85 1.11 -18.37
C SER A 433 22.56 1.18 -19.18
N LEU A 434 22.67 1.19 -20.52
CA LEU A 434 21.51 1.19 -21.42
C LEU A 434 20.59 -0.01 -21.20
N ARG A 435 21.17 -1.18 -20.84
CA ARG A 435 20.40 -2.37 -20.46
C ARG A 435 19.48 -2.09 -19.28
N ASN A 436 20.01 -1.50 -18.20
CA ASN A 436 19.23 -1.20 -17.00
C ASN A 436 18.14 -0.18 -17.29
N LEU A 437 18.44 0.86 -18.08
CA LEU A 437 17.44 1.84 -18.52
C LEU A 437 16.34 1.19 -19.36
N TYR A 438 16.70 0.23 -20.24
CA TYR A 438 15.73 -0.52 -21.04
C TYR A 438 14.81 -1.37 -20.16
N VAL A 439 15.37 -2.19 -19.25
CA VAL A 439 14.60 -3.04 -18.33
C VAL A 439 13.66 -2.19 -17.48
N LEU A 440 14.17 -1.12 -16.87
CA LEU A 440 13.40 -0.22 -16.02
C LEU A 440 12.28 0.47 -16.81
N GLY A 441 12.61 1.10 -17.94
CA GLY A 441 11.66 1.88 -18.74
C GLY A 441 10.55 1.02 -19.30
N LEU A 442 10.89 -0.15 -19.87
CA LEU A 442 9.89 -1.06 -20.43
C LEU A 442 8.99 -1.66 -19.34
N SER A 443 9.55 -2.05 -18.19
CA SER A 443 8.77 -2.60 -17.07
C SER A 443 7.83 -1.57 -16.46
N LEU A 444 8.28 -0.31 -16.31
CA LEU A 444 7.45 0.77 -15.80
C LEU A 444 6.30 1.10 -16.76
N PHE A 445 6.60 1.21 -18.07
CA PHE A 445 5.60 1.53 -19.07
C PHE A 445 4.55 0.42 -19.21
N LEU A 446 4.98 -0.84 -19.36
CA LEU A 446 4.06 -1.99 -19.45
C LEU A 446 3.32 -2.24 -18.14
N GLY A 447 3.98 -1.99 -17.01
CA GLY A 447 3.38 -2.05 -15.67
C GLY A 447 2.24 -1.07 -15.46
N ILE A 448 2.07 -0.04 -16.28
CA ILE A 448 0.92 0.88 -16.23
C ILE A 448 -0.02 0.64 -17.42
N SER A 449 0.52 0.50 -18.62
CA SER A 449 -0.28 0.43 -19.86
C SER A 449 -1.11 -0.84 -19.99
N ILE A 450 -0.56 -2.01 -19.63
CA ILE A 450 -1.30 -3.28 -19.67
C ILE A 450 -2.46 -3.27 -18.66
N PRO A 451 -2.26 -2.97 -17.37
CA PRO A 451 -3.37 -2.83 -16.43
C PRO A 451 -4.43 -1.84 -16.89
N GLN A 452 -4.03 -0.70 -17.45
CA GLN A 452 -4.97 0.28 -17.95
C GLN A 452 -5.83 -0.27 -19.09
N TYR A 453 -5.24 -1.03 -20.02
CA TYR A 453 -5.98 -1.73 -21.05
C TYR A 453 -6.97 -2.73 -20.46
N PHE A 454 -6.54 -3.56 -19.51
CA PHE A 454 -7.40 -4.56 -18.89
C PHE A 454 -8.55 -3.93 -18.10
N VAL A 455 -8.28 -2.88 -17.32
CA VAL A 455 -9.31 -2.17 -16.54
C VAL A 455 -10.30 -1.45 -17.45
N THR A 456 -9.83 -0.78 -18.51
CA THR A 456 -10.71 -0.04 -19.43
C THR A 456 -11.60 -0.95 -20.27
N ASN A 457 -11.10 -2.13 -20.63
CA ASN A 457 -11.86 -3.13 -21.40
C ASN A 457 -12.56 -4.17 -20.51
N THR A 458 -12.55 -4.01 -19.19
CA THR A 458 -13.39 -4.81 -18.30
C THR A 458 -14.76 -4.16 -18.23
N ASP A 459 -15.76 -4.86 -18.74
CA ASP A 459 -17.14 -4.40 -18.63
C ASP A 459 -17.59 -4.54 -17.17
N LEU A 460 -17.76 -3.40 -16.49
CA LEU A 460 -18.21 -3.38 -15.10
C LEU A 460 -19.62 -3.95 -14.90
N ASN A 461 -20.45 -3.96 -15.95
CA ASN A 461 -21.82 -4.45 -15.89
C ASN A 461 -21.88 -5.98 -16.06
N ASN A 462 -21.00 -6.54 -16.90
CA ASN A 462 -20.97 -7.98 -17.18
C ASN A 462 -19.83 -8.72 -16.45
N GLY A 463 -18.90 -8.01 -15.82
CA GLY A 463 -17.79 -8.61 -15.05
C GLY A 463 -16.74 -9.35 -15.89
N HIS A 464 -16.73 -9.18 -17.21
CA HIS A 464 -15.81 -9.85 -18.12
C HIS A 464 -14.70 -8.90 -18.57
N GLY A 465 -13.45 -9.36 -18.44
CA GLY A 465 -12.27 -8.67 -18.99
C GLY A 465 -12.00 -9.00 -20.46
N PRO A 466 -10.90 -8.48 -21.02
CA PRO A 466 -10.56 -8.67 -22.43
C PRO A 466 -10.25 -10.13 -22.80
N VAL A 467 -9.81 -10.96 -21.84
CA VAL A 467 -9.51 -12.38 -22.09
C VAL A 467 -10.80 -13.21 -22.03
N ARG A 468 -11.11 -13.89 -23.14
CA ARG A 468 -12.32 -14.70 -23.36
C ARG A 468 -11.98 -16.08 -23.92
N ALA A 469 -11.29 -16.91 -23.14
CA ALA A 469 -11.13 -18.33 -23.44
C ALA A 469 -12.36 -19.13 -22.98
N ASP A 470 -12.50 -20.38 -23.45
CA ASP A 470 -13.61 -21.27 -23.07
C ASP A 470 -13.66 -21.56 -21.56
N GLY A 471 -12.53 -21.38 -20.84
CA GLY A 471 -12.45 -21.52 -19.40
C GLY A 471 -12.69 -20.21 -18.65
N GLN A 472 -13.90 -20.03 -18.07
CA GLN A 472 -14.23 -18.84 -17.26
C GLN A 472 -13.28 -18.66 -16.05
N TRP A 473 -12.85 -19.77 -15.44
CA TRP A 473 -11.89 -19.74 -14.33
C TRP A 473 -10.53 -19.15 -14.73
N PHE A 474 -10.04 -19.50 -15.92
CA PHE A 474 -8.78 -19.01 -16.46
C PHE A 474 -8.89 -17.52 -16.80
N ASN A 475 -9.99 -17.13 -17.44
CA ASN A 475 -10.27 -15.73 -17.75
C ASN A 475 -10.24 -14.87 -16.49
N ASN A 476 -10.89 -15.31 -15.41
CA ASN A 476 -10.96 -14.54 -14.17
C ASN A 476 -9.57 -14.34 -13.53
N ILE A 477 -8.72 -15.37 -13.52
CA ILE A 477 -7.35 -15.28 -12.99
C ILE A 477 -6.52 -14.32 -13.84
N VAL A 478 -6.51 -14.51 -15.15
CA VAL A 478 -5.69 -13.71 -16.07
C VAL A 478 -6.13 -12.25 -16.08
N ASN A 479 -7.43 -11.99 -16.20
CA ASN A 479 -7.95 -10.63 -16.17
C ASN A 479 -7.60 -9.94 -14.84
N THR A 480 -7.75 -10.62 -13.70
CA THR A 480 -7.39 -10.03 -12.39
C THR A 480 -5.89 -9.77 -12.28
N LEU A 481 -5.04 -10.69 -12.73
CA LEU A 481 -3.58 -10.58 -12.64
C LEU A 481 -3.06 -9.41 -13.49
N PHE A 482 -3.50 -9.31 -14.74
CA PHE A 482 -3.04 -8.27 -15.65
C PHE A 482 -3.71 -6.91 -15.40
N SER A 483 -4.81 -6.85 -14.66
CA SER A 483 -5.35 -5.60 -14.12
C SER A 483 -4.54 -5.01 -12.96
N SER A 484 -3.51 -5.71 -12.45
CA SER A 484 -2.67 -5.23 -11.35
C SER A 484 -1.34 -4.65 -11.85
N PRO A 485 -1.10 -3.34 -11.63
CA PRO A 485 0.18 -2.72 -12.00
C PRO A 485 1.41 -3.37 -11.36
N PRO A 486 1.44 -3.64 -10.04
CA PRO A 486 2.58 -4.31 -9.41
C PRO A 486 2.83 -5.72 -9.93
N ALA A 487 1.78 -6.49 -10.20
CA ALA A 487 1.94 -7.85 -10.73
C ALA A 487 2.57 -7.83 -12.12
N VAL A 488 2.09 -6.97 -13.01
CA VAL A 488 2.64 -6.84 -14.37
C VAL A 488 4.09 -6.36 -14.34
N ALA A 489 4.40 -5.31 -13.56
CA ALA A 489 5.77 -4.82 -13.44
C ALA A 489 6.71 -5.87 -12.85
N MET A 490 6.24 -6.68 -11.89
CA MET A 490 7.01 -7.77 -11.30
C MET A 490 7.30 -8.86 -12.33
N ILE A 491 6.31 -9.27 -13.12
CA ILE A 491 6.48 -10.28 -14.17
C ILE A 491 7.45 -9.78 -15.24
N VAL A 492 7.17 -8.61 -15.84
CA VAL A 492 7.98 -8.06 -16.92
C VAL A 492 9.40 -7.75 -16.45
N GLY A 493 9.56 -7.07 -15.31
CA GLY A 493 10.86 -6.71 -14.77
C GLY A 493 11.71 -7.92 -14.44
N THR A 494 11.13 -8.92 -13.76
CA THR A 494 11.87 -10.15 -13.41
C THR A 494 12.28 -10.93 -14.65
N LEU A 495 11.40 -11.05 -15.66
CA LEU A 495 11.72 -11.76 -16.91
C LEU A 495 12.82 -11.06 -17.69
N LEU A 496 12.71 -9.75 -17.91
CA LEU A 496 13.71 -9.00 -18.68
C LEU A 496 15.06 -8.97 -17.96
N ASP A 497 15.07 -8.70 -16.65
CA ASP A 497 16.32 -8.57 -15.91
C ASP A 497 17.08 -9.89 -15.74
N ASN A 498 16.39 -11.03 -15.78
CA ASN A 498 17.04 -12.34 -15.66
C ASN A 498 17.33 -13.01 -17.01
N THR A 499 16.73 -12.55 -18.11
CA THR A 499 17.02 -13.10 -19.46
C THR A 499 18.04 -12.28 -20.24
N LEU A 500 18.06 -10.95 -20.10
CA LEU A 500 18.98 -10.07 -20.83
C LEU A 500 20.38 -10.07 -20.21
N ASP A 501 21.35 -10.70 -20.88
CA ASP A 501 22.80 -10.70 -20.58
C ASP A 501 23.15 -10.70 -19.08
N TRP A 502 22.48 -11.55 -18.32
CA TRP A 502 22.47 -11.47 -16.86
C TRP A 502 23.83 -11.80 -16.21
N LYS A 503 24.66 -12.63 -16.86
CA LYS A 503 25.94 -13.10 -16.30
C LYS A 503 27.02 -12.01 -16.31
N HIS A 504 27.07 -11.19 -17.34
CA HIS A 504 28.10 -10.16 -17.50
C HIS A 504 27.73 -8.82 -16.85
N THR A 505 26.48 -8.69 -16.36
CA THR A 505 25.91 -7.43 -15.86
C THR A 505 25.58 -7.47 -14.36
N ILE A 506 26.13 -8.43 -13.61
CA ILE A 506 25.89 -8.61 -12.17
C ILE A 506 26.17 -7.31 -11.39
N ASN A 507 27.30 -6.66 -11.66
CA ASN A 507 27.69 -5.41 -11.02
C ASN A 507 26.75 -4.26 -11.42
N ASP A 508 26.41 -4.17 -12.70
CA ASP A 508 25.51 -3.13 -13.21
C ASP A 508 24.11 -3.21 -12.60
N ARG A 509 23.62 -4.43 -12.34
CA ARG A 509 22.30 -4.66 -11.74
C ARG A 509 22.24 -4.32 -10.25
N GLY A 510 23.38 -4.10 -9.59
CA GLY A 510 23.43 -3.88 -8.14
C GLY A 510 23.36 -5.16 -7.30
N ILE A 511 23.56 -6.33 -7.90
CA ILE A 511 23.47 -7.63 -7.22
C ILE A 511 24.50 -7.78 -6.09
N PRO A 512 25.79 -7.36 -6.22
CA PRO A 512 26.76 -7.49 -5.14
C PRO A 512 26.33 -6.79 -3.84
N TRP A 513 25.68 -5.63 -3.96
CA TRP A 513 25.11 -4.92 -2.80
C TRP A 513 23.84 -5.61 -2.29
N TRP A 514 23.06 -6.24 -3.16
CA TRP A 514 21.77 -6.84 -2.83
C TRP A 514 21.87 -8.20 -2.10
N VAL A 515 22.83 -9.04 -2.48
CA VAL A 515 22.96 -10.43 -2.00
C VAL A 515 23.02 -10.57 -0.47
N PRO A 516 23.75 -9.72 0.28
CA PRO A 516 23.76 -9.77 1.75
C PRO A 516 22.36 -9.65 2.38
N PHE A 517 21.46 -8.90 1.76
CA PHE A 517 20.10 -8.70 2.29
C PHE A 517 19.13 -9.82 1.92
N GLN A 518 19.41 -10.62 0.88
CA GLN A 518 18.54 -11.73 0.48
C GLN A 518 18.59 -12.91 1.47
N ASN A 519 19.72 -13.07 2.16
CA ASN A 519 19.97 -14.17 3.09
C ASN A 519 19.88 -13.69 4.55
N ARG A 520 19.40 -14.57 5.43
CA ARG A 520 19.27 -14.24 6.85
C ARG A 520 20.60 -13.84 7.48
N ASN A 521 21.62 -14.68 7.30
CA ASN A 521 22.96 -14.46 7.87
C ASN A 521 23.87 -13.64 6.94
N GLY A 522 23.31 -12.95 5.93
CA GLY A 522 24.10 -12.15 4.99
C GLY A 522 24.46 -10.77 5.54
N ASP A 523 23.61 -10.16 6.36
CA ASP A 523 23.86 -8.91 7.08
C ASP A 523 23.35 -9.04 8.52
N VAL A 524 24.17 -8.66 9.50
CA VAL A 524 23.86 -8.75 10.93
C VAL A 524 22.62 -7.95 11.33
N ARG A 525 22.30 -6.87 10.60
CA ARG A 525 21.14 -5.99 10.86
C ARG A 525 19.82 -6.63 10.44
N ASN A 526 19.84 -7.64 9.58
CA ASN A 526 18.61 -8.34 9.18
C ASN A 526 17.92 -8.97 10.41
N ASP A 527 18.69 -9.61 11.29
CA ASP A 527 18.13 -10.17 12.53
C ASP A 527 17.65 -9.07 13.49
N GLU A 528 18.31 -7.90 13.53
CA GLU A 528 17.87 -6.76 14.34
C GLU A 528 16.47 -6.28 13.94
N PHE A 529 16.21 -6.15 12.65
CA PHE A 529 14.92 -5.66 12.15
C PHE A 529 13.82 -6.72 12.11
N TYR A 530 14.17 -7.97 11.77
CA TYR A 530 13.20 -8.99 11.34
C TYR A 530 13.04 -10.22 12.27
N SER A 531 13.85 -10.34 13.32
CA SER A 531 13.77 -11.43 14.30
C SER A 531 12.38 -11.57 14.95
N LEU A 532 11.86 -12.77 15.22
CA LEU A 532 10.56 -12.87 15.91
C LEU A 532 10.63 -12.44 17.38
N PRO A 533 9.52 -11.92 17.94
CA PRO A 533 9.45 -11.61 19.37
C PRO A 533 9.57 -12.89 20.23
N LEU A 534 9.94 -12.71 21.51
CA LEU A 534 9.84 -13.70 22.58
C LEU A 534 10.55 -15.05 22.33
N ARG A 535 11.62 -15.08 21.52
CA ARG A 535 12.35 -16.32 21.15
C ARG A 535 11.44 -17.40 20.54
N ILE A 536 10.33 -17.02 19.92
CA ILE A 536 9.47 -17.94 19.15
C ILE A 536 10.27 -18.69 18.08
N ASN A 537 11.39 -18.10 17.63
CA ASN A 537 12.39 -18.74 16.80
C ASN A 537 12.85 -20.13 17.29
N GLU A 538 12.82 -20.41 18.61
CA GLU A 538 13.24 -21.71 19.16
C GLU A 538 12.20 -22.82 18.92
N TYR A 539 10.93 -22.45 18.67
CA TYR A 539 9.81 -23.38 18.51
C TYR A 539 9.34 -23.53 17.05
N ILE A 540 9.81 -22.66 16.17
CA ILE A 540 9.47 -22.68 14.76
C ILE A 540 10.54 -23.47 13.99
N PRO A 541 10.16 -24.40 13.10
CA PRO A 541 11.10 -25.12 12.26
C PRO A 541 12.04 -24.16 11.52
N THR A 542 13.34 -24.46 11.48
CA THR A 542 14.38 -23.62 10.85
C THR A 542 14.08 -23.23 9.41
N ARG A 543 13.20 -23.96 8.73
CA ARG A 543 12.72 -23.61 7.39
C ARG A 543 11.84 -22.35 7.35
N PHE A 544 11.14 -21.98 8.42
CA PHE A 544 10.29 -20.78 8.48
C PHE A 544 10.95 -19.60 9.19
N LEU A 545 12.17 -19.84 9.68
CA LEU A 545 13.10 -18.84 10.17
C LEU A 545 14.10 -18.48 9.08
#